data_AF-A0A948T0D9-F1
#
_entry.id   AF-A0A948T0D9-F1
#
_cell.length_a   1.000
_cell.length_b   1.000
_cell.length_c   1.000
_cell.angle_alpha   90.00
_cell.angle_beta   90.00
_cell.angle_gamma   90.00
#
_symmetry.space_group_name_H-M   'P 1'
#
loop_
_entity.id
_entity.type
_entity.pdbx_description
1 polymer ?
#
loop_
_entity_poly.entity_id
_entity_poly.type
_entity_poly.pdbx_seq_one_letter_code
_entity_poly.pdbx_strand_id
1 'polypeptide(L)'
;MIEVPTLALWVGFNVFVLAMLALDLLVFHRKPHEVSVREALTWSGVWIALALAFNAGIYFFQGRQPALEFLTGYLIEKSLSVDNIFVFLMVFAYFRVPQKYQHEVLFWGILGALVFRAIFIAGGITLIKNFHWIIYVFGSFLIFTGIKMWTDKEKEIHPEKSAVLKLFQRFMP
;
A
#
# COMPACT_ATOMS: atom_id res chain seq x y z
N MET A 1 32.18 3.92 4.46
CA MET A 1 32.08 2.97 3.32
C MET A 1 30.83 2.16 3.56
N ILE A 2 29.69 2.61 3.04
CA ILE A 2 28.42 1.87 3.15
C ILE A 2 28.55 0.74 2.14
N GLU A 3 28.77 -0.49 2.62
CA GLU A 3 28.73 -1.67 1.77
C GLU A 3 27.38 -1.68 1.06
N VAL A 4 27.41 -1.49 -0.25
CA VAL A 4 26.25 -1.71 -1.12
C VAL A 4 25.71 -3.10 -0.75
N PRO A 5 24.43 -3.23 -0.35
CA PRO A 5 23.86 -4.55 -0.13
C PRO A 5 24.14 -5.38 -1.38
N THR A 6 24.82 -6.51 -1.22
CA THR A 6 25.12 -7.40 -2.35
C THR A 6 23.81 -7.70 -3.08
N LEU A 7 23.84 -7.81 -4.41
CA LEU A 7 22.66 -8.10 -5.23
C LEU A 7 21.84 -9.29 -4.65
N ALA A 8 22.54 -10.23 -4.02
CA ALA A 8 21.99 -11.34 -3.26
C ALA A 8 21.07 -10.95 -2.10
N LEU A 9 21.36 -9.90 -1.33
CA LEU A 9 20.49 -9.41 -0.26
C LEU A 9 19.19 -8.81 -0.80
N TRP A 10 19.26 -8.07 -1.90
CA TRP A 10 18.06 -7.54 -2.57
C TRP A 10 17.18 -8.65 -3.15
N VAL A 11 17.79 -9.63 -3.81
CA VAL A 11 17.09 -10.80 -4.33
C VAL A 11 16.51 -11.62 -3.17
N GLY A 12 17.28 -11.89 -2.13
CA GLY A 12 16.85 -12.64 -0.96
C GLY A 12 15.70 -11.97 -0.21
N PHE A 13 15.76 -10.65 -0.02
CA PHE A 13 14.68 -9.89 0.59
C PHE A 13 13.39 -9.97 -0.23
N ASN A 14 13.47 -9.78 -1.56
CA ASN A 14 12.28 -9.88 -2.42
C ASN A 14 11.70 -11.29 -2.42
N VAL A 15 12.53 -12.33 -2.47
CA VAL A 15 12.10 -13.73 -2.38
C VAL A 15 11.43 -14.00 -1.03
N PHE A 16 11.99 -13.52 0.07
CA PHE A 16 11.41 -13.64 1.40
C PHE A 16 10.04 -12.96 1.49
N VAL A 17 9.92 -11.73 0.98
CA VAL A 17 8.64 -10.99 0.94
C VAL A 17 7.60 -11.73 0.11
N LEU A 18 7.96 -12.21 -1.08
CA LEU A 18 7.06 -12.98 -1.95
C LEU A 18 6.64 -14.31 -1.31
N ALA A 19 7.55 -14.98 -0.59
CA ALA A 19 7.27 -16.22 0.11
C ALA A 19 6.35 -16.01 1.31
N MET A 20 6.60 -14.99 2.14
CA MET A 20 5.73 -14.60 3.25
C MET A 20 4.34 -14.22 2.74
N LEU A 21 4.27 -13.46 1.66
CA LEU A 21 3.02 -13.11 1.01
C LEU A 21 2.31 -14.38 0.55
N ALA A 22 2.95 -15.24 -0.25
CA ALA A 22 2.37 -16.52 -0.69
C ALA A 22 1.87 -17.41 0.46
N LEU A 23 2.56 -17.42 1.60
CA LEU A 23 2.15 -18.15 2.80
C LEU A 23 0.87 -17.56 3.39
N ASP A 24 0.81 -16.23 3.54
CA ASP A 24 -0.40 -15.51 3.95
C ASP A 24 -1.59 -15.85 3.02
N LEU A 25 -1.34 -15.96 1.71
CA LEU A 25 -2.37 -16.28 0.70
C LEU A 25 -2.87 -17.73 0.73
N LEU A 26 -1.96 -18.70 0.85
CA LEU A 26 -2.33 -20.11 0.79
C LEU A 26 -2.95 -20.60 2.10
N VAL A 27 -2.45 -20.11 3.24
CA VAL A 27 -2.72 -20.70 4.55
C VAL A 27 -3.88 -20.01 5.29
N PHE A 28 -4.05 -18.69 5.15
CA PHE A 28 -5.08 -17.93 5.88
C PHE A 28 -6.44 -17.88 5.16
N HIS A 29 -7.03 -19.05 4.89
CA HIS A 29 -8.44 -19.17 4.46
C HIS A 29 -9.41 -19.38 5.65
N ARG A 30 -9.16 -18.81 6.82
CA ARG A 30 -9.95 -19.15 8.03
C ARG A 30 -10.51 -17.94 8.78
N LYS A 31 -11.71 -17.59 8.32
CA LYS A 31 -12.81 -16.87 8.99
C LYS A 31 -12.63 -15.34 9.09
N PRO A 32 -13.45 -14.56 8.35
CA PRO A 32 -13.50 -13.12 8.54
C PRO A 32 -14.12 -12.83 9.91
N HIS A 33 -13.30 -12.37 10.85
CA HIS A 33 -13.79 -11.74 12.06
C HIS A 33 -13.92 -10.24 11.77
N GLU A 34 -15.12 -9.70 11.88
CA GLU A 34 -15.35 -8.27 11.68
C GLU A 34 -14.78 -7.50 12.87
N VAL A 35 -13.54 -7.02 12.74
CA VAL A 35 -12.90 -6.17 13.76
C VAL A 35 -13.63 -4.82 13.76
N SER A 36 -14.24 -4.47 14.90
CA SER A 36 -14.89 -3.17 15.08
C SER A 36 -13.88 -2.02 14.98
N VAL A 37 -14.30 -0.86 14.47
CA VAL A 37 -13.44 0.35 14.38
C VAL A 37 -12.82 0.71 15.74
N ARG A 38 -13.58 0.55 16.83
CA ARG A 38 -13.08 0.84 18.19
C ARG A 38 -11.98 -0.14 18.62
N GLU A 39 -12.16 -1.41 18.29
CA GLU A 39 -11.17 -2.45 18.57
C GLU A 39 -9.90 -2.22 17.74
N ALA A 40 -10.05 -1.93 16.44
CA ALA A 40 -8.94 -1.60 15.56
C ALA A 40 -8.14 -0.37 16.01
N LEU A 41 -8.82 0.70 16.44
CA LEU A 41 -8.18 1.90 16.99
C LEU A 41 -7.45 1.62 18.30
N THR A 42 -8.04 0.80 19.17
CA THR A 42 -7.41 0.41 20.45
C THR A 42 -6.14 -0.39 20.19
N TRP A 43 -6.22 -1.41 19.33
CA TRP A 43 -5.04 -2.19 18.94
C TRP A 43 -3.97 -1.32 18.28
N SER A 44 -4.34 -0.43 17.37
CA SER A 44 -3.41 0.51 16.76
C SER A 44 -2.71 1.38 17.81
N GLY A 45 -3.47 1.94 18.76
CA GLY A 45 -2.94 2.72 19.87
C GLY A 45 -1.97 1.95 20.74
N VAL A 46 -2.29 0.69 21.08
CA VAL A 46 -1.41 -0.20 21.86
C VAL A 46 -0.09 -0.43 21.14
N TRP A 47 -0.12 -0.75 19.83
CA TRP A 47 1.09 -0.96 19.04
C TRP A 47 1.94 0.31 18.90
N ILE A 48 1.30 1.46 18.71
CA ILE A 48 2.00 2.76 18.67
C ILE A 48 2.66 3.05 20.01
N ALA A 49 1.94 2.86 21.13
CA ALA A 49 2.48 3.08 22.47
C ALA A 49 3.68 2.17 22.75
N LEU A 50 3.59 0.89 22.37
CA LEU A 50 4.68 -0.06 22.52
C LEU A 50 5.91 0.34 21.70
N ALA A 51 5.71 0.76 20.44
CA ALA A 51 6.80 1.25 19.59
C ALA A 51 7.46 2.51 20.17
N LEU A 52 6.68 3.45 20.71
CA LEU A 52 7.21 4.65 21.35
C LEU A 52 7.93 4.35 22.66
N ALA A 53 7.42 3.41 23.46
CA ALA A 53 8.09 2.95 24.68
C ALA A 53 9.43 2.28 24.35
N PHE A 54 9.48 1.46 23.28
CA PHE A 54 10.71 0.88 22.79
C PHE A 54 11.69 1.96 22.30
N ASN A 55 11.22 2.96 21.56
CA ASN A 55 12.02 4.10 21.13
C ASN A 55 12.60 4.89 22.31
N ALA A 56 11.82 5.09 23.38
CA ALA A 56 12.32 5.70 24.60
C ALA A 56 13.42 4.85 25.24
N GLY A 57 13.29 3.52 25.23
CA GLY A 57 14.35 2.60 25.60
C GLY A 57 15.63 2.81 24.78
N ILE A 58 15.53 2.87 23.45
CA ILE A 58 16.68 3.18 22.57
C ILE A 58 17.32 4.51 22.96
N TYR A 59 16.50 5.53 23.22
CA TYR A 59 16.98 6.86 23.61
C TYR A 59 17.83 6.81 24.90
N PHE A 60 17.40 6.05 25.91
CA PHE A 60 18.13 5.93 27.18
C PHE A 60 19.37 5.03 27.09
N PHE A 61 19.34 3.93 26.33
CA PHE A 61 20.44 2.96 26.29
C PHE A 61 21.46 3.20 25.17
N GLN A 62 21.02 3.72 24.02
CA GLN A 62 21.86 3.89 22.82
C GLN A 62 22.00 5.36 22.40
N GLY A 63 21.29 6.27 23.07
CA GLY A 63 21.37 7.70 22.84
C GLY A 63 20.41 8.21 21.76
N ARG A 64 20.55 9.51 21.44
CA ARG A 64 19.59 10.25 20.61
C ARG A 64 19.56 9.81 19.14
N GLN A 65 20.71 9.51 18.56
CA GLN A 65 20.79 9.26 17.11
C GLN A 65 20.08 7.95 16.70
N PRO A 66 20.33 6.80 17.36
CA PRO A 66 19.63 5.56 17.03
C PRO A 66 18.12 5.65 17.32
N ALA A 67 17.72 6.41 18.33
CA ALA A 67 16.30 6.64 18.62
C ALA A 67 15.62 7.48 17.53
N LEU A 68 16.30 8.49 16.99
CA LEU A 68 15.76 9.25 15.85
C LEU A 68 15.65 8.37 14.60
N GLU A 69 16.66 7.55 14.30
CA GLU A 69 16.63 6.62 13.17
C GLU A 69 15.47 5.62 13.29
N PHE A 70 15.28 5.03 14.46
CA PHE A 70 14.15 4.15 14.73
C PHE A 70 12.81 4.87 14.58
N LEU A 71 12.64 6.03 15.22
CA LEU A 71 11.39 6.77 15.19
C LEU A 71 11.04 7.24 13.77
N THR A 72 12.03 7.74 13.03
CA THR A 72 11.85 8.16 11.64
C THR A 72 11.49 6.96 10.75
N GLY A 73 12.19 5.83 10.89
CA GLY A 73 11.85 4.60 10.18
C GLY A 73 10.42 4.14 10.48
N TYR A 74 10.06 4.07 11.76
CA TYR A 74 8.72 3.69 12.22
C TYR A 74 7.62 4.61 11.65
N LEU A 75 7.82 5.93 11.67
CA LEU A 75 6.86 6.89 11.13
C LEU A 75 6.71 6.77 9.61
N ILE A 76 7.81 6.56 8.88
CA ILE A 76 7.78 6.34 7.43
C ILE A 76 6.99 5.07 7.11
N GLU A 77 7.29 3.97 7.78
CA GLU A 77 6.58 2.69 7.60
C GLU A 77 5.09 2.78 7.92
N LYS A 78 4.74 3.50 8.99
CA LYS A 78 3.33 3.72 9.35
C LYS A 78 2.61 4.62 8.36
N SER A 79 3.25 5.71 7.92
CA SER A 79 2.67 6.60 6.92
C SER A 79 2.40 5.87 5.60
N LEU A 80 3.33 5.04 5.14
CA LEU A 80 3.17 4.23 3.92
C LEU A 80 2.03 3.20 4.06
N SER A 81 1.86 2.62 5.24
CA SER A 81 0.77 1.67 5.50
C SER A 81 -0.61 2.36 5.50
N VAL A 82 -0.71 3.56 6.08
CA VAL A 82 -1.97 4.34 6.15
C VAL A 82 -2.38 4.84 4.76
N ASP A 83 -1.43 5.34 3.97
CA ASP A 83 -1.67 5.79 2.60
C ASP A 83 -2.27 4.67 1.73
N ASN A 84 -1.67 3.47 1.81
CA ASN A 84 -2.17 2.29 1.12
C ASN A 84 -3.61 1.92 1.53
N ILE A 85 -3.91 1.86 2.84
CA ILE A 85 -5.27 1.52 3.33
C ILE A 85 -6.30 2.56 2.88
N PHE A 86 -5.94 3.84 2.86
CA PHE A 86 -6.85 4.91 2.45
C PHE A 86 -7.31 4.75 1.00
N VAL A 87 -6.40 4.40 0.09
CA VAL A 87 -6.76 4.11 -1.31
C VAL A 87 -7.75 2.94 -1.40
N PHE A 88 -7.52 1.86 -0.66
CA PHE A 88 -8.44 0.72 -0.64
C PHE A 88 -9.82 1.09 -0.09
N LEU A 89 -9.89 1.87 1.00
CA LEU A 89 -11.16 2.34 1.54
C LEU A 89 -11.94 3.21 0.55
N MET A 90 -11.26 4.10 -0.19
CA MET A 90 -11.89 4.89 -1.24
C MET A 90 -12.45 4.02 -2.37
N VAL A 91 -11.68 3.01 -2.80
CA VAL A 91 -12.12 2.07 -3.84
C VAL A 91 -13.33 1.26 -3.36
N PHE A 92 -13.31 0.73 -2.13
CA PHE A 92 -14.43 -0.01 -1.56
C PHE A 92 -15.68 0.85 -1.40
N ALA A 93 -15.52 2.10 -0.97
CA ALA A 93 -16.62 3.05 -0.88
C ALA A 93 -17.21 3.37 -2.26
N TYR A 94 -16.35 3.62 -3.25
CA TYR A 94 -16.74 3.91 -4.64
C TYR A 94 -17.54 2.75 -5.26
N PHE A 95 -17.10 1.51 -5.06
CA PHE A 95 -17.78 0.32 -5.61
C PHE A 95 -18.83 -0.28 -4.67
N ARG A 96 -19.07 0.31 -3.49
CA ARG A 96 -20.00 -0.20 -2.46
C ARG A 96 -19.76 -1.69 -2.14
N VAL A 97 -18.49 -2.09 -1.98
CA VAL A 97 -18.09 -3.49 -1.79
C VAL A 97 -18.59 -3.99 -0.41
N PRO A 98 -19.41 -5.06 -0.35
CA PRO A 98 -19.86 -5.64 0.92
C PRO A 98 -18.68 -6.11 1.79
N GLN A 99 -18.78 -5.91 3.11
CA GLN A 99 -17.72 -6.23 4.09
C GLN A 99 -17.15 -7.65 3.94
N LYS A 100 -18.01 -8.63 3.65
CA LYS A 100 -17.62 -10.03 3.43
C LYS A 100 -16.58 -10.22 2.31
N TYR A 101 -16.63 -9.39 1.27
CA TYR A 101 -15.74 -9.48 0.11
C TYR A 101 -14.52 -8.55 0.20
N GLN A 102 -14.46 -7.66 1.19
CA GLN A 102 -13.37 -6.69 1.29
C GLN A 102 -12.01 -7.37 1.44
N HIS A 103 -11.92 -8.48 2.18
CA HIS A 103 -10.66 -9.22 2.30
C HIS A 103 -10.18 -9.79 0.96
N GLU A 104 -11.07 -10.34 0.14
CA GLU A 104 -10.73 -10.91 -1.17
C GLU A 104 -10.34 -9.81 -2.17
N VAL A 105 -11.08 -8.70 -2.19
CA VAL A 105 -10.76 -7.57 -3.08
C VAL A 105 -9.47 -6.86 -2.62
N LEU A 106 -9.27 -6.72 -1.30
CA LEU A 106 -8.03 -6.18 -0.73
C LEU A 106 -6.84 -7.05 -1.15
N PHE A 107 -6.99 -8.36 -1.06
CA PHE A 107 -5.96 -9.32 -1.45
C PHE A 107 -5.53 -9.13 -2.91
N TRP A 108 -6.47 -9.21 -3.86
CA TRP A 108 -6.17 -9.00 -5.28
C TRP A 108 -5.64 -7.59 -5.57
N GLY A 109 -6.12 -6.59 -4.82
CA GLY A 109 -5.65 -5.21 -4.88
C GLY A 109 -4.20 -5.04 -4.45
N ILE A 110 -3.80 -5.65 -3.31
CA ILE A 110 -2.41 -5.60 -2.82
C ILE A 110 -1.48 -6.32 -3.79
N LEU A 111 -1.87 -7.50 -4.28
CA LEU A 111 -1.07 -8.26 -5.25
C LEU A 111 -0.87 -7.45 -6.54
N GLY A 112 -1.95 -6.86 -7.07
CA GLY A 112 -1.89 -5.98 -8.24
C GLY A 112 -1.01 -4.75 -8.00
N ALA A 113 -1.17 -4.07 -6.86
CA ALA A 113 -0.36 -2.91 -6.49
C ALA A 113 1.13 -3.26 -6.37
N LEU A 114 1.47 -4.42 -5.83
CA LEU A 114 2.86 -4.90 -5.73
C LEU A 114 3.46 -5.18 -7.11
N VAL A 115 2.69 -5.80 -8.02
CA VAL A 115 3.10 -6.03 -9.41
C VAL A 115 3.31 -4.69 -10.14
N PHE A 116 2.36 -3.76 -10.06
CA PHE A 116 2.53 -2.43 -10.65
C PHE A 116 3.74 -1.71 -10.08
N ARG A 117 3.97 -1.80 -8.76
CA ARG A 117 5.15 -1.24 -8.11
C ARG A 117 6.43 -1.88 -8.66
N ALA A 118 6.50 -3.19 -8.83
CA ALA A 118 7.65 -3.88 -9.41
C ALA A 118 7.92 -3.43 -10.86
N ILE A 119 6.87 -3.30 -11.68
CA ILE A 119 6.97 -2.80 -13.06
C ILE A 119 7.47 -1.35 -13.08
N PHE A 120 6.91 -0.48 -12.24
CA PHE A 120 7.33 0.92 -12.15
C PHE A 120 8.76 1.07 -11.64
N ILE A 121 9.22 0.20 -10.74
CA ILE A 121 10.61 0.22 -10.27
C ILE A 121 11.53 -0.29 -11.40
N ALA A 122 11.26 -1.47 -11.96
CA ALA A 122 12.12 -2.09 -12.96
C ALA A 122 12.18 -1.26 -14.27
N GLY A 123 11.04 -0.79 -14.76
CA GLY A 123 10.94 0.01 -15.98
C GLY A 123 11.21 1.50 -15.74
N GLY A 124 10.69 2.05 -14.63
CA GLY A 124 10.75 3.49 -14.34
C GLY A 124 12.15 3.98 -13.97
N ILE A 125 13.02 3.16 -13.39
CA ILE A 125 14.42 3.56 -13.13
C ILE A 125 15.14 3.91 -14.46
N THR A 126 14.95 3.10 -15.49
CA THR A 126 15.54 3.34 -16.81
C THR A 126 14.84 4.48 -17.54
N LEU A 127 13.51 4.60 -17.40
CA LEU A 127 12.71 5.63 -18.06
C LEU A 127 12.98 7.02 -17.48
N ILE A 128 13.05 7.16 -16.15
CA ILE A 128 13.31 8.42 -15.46
C ILE A 128 14.74 8.90 -15.68
N LYS A 129 15.73 7.99 -15.68
CA LYS A 129 17.13 8.34 -15.95
C LYS A 129 17.32 9.01 -17.31
N ASN A 130 16.59 8.56 -18.33
CA ASN A 130 16.69 9.11 -19.68
C ASN A 130 15.70 10.26 -19.95
N PHE A 131 14.56 10.30 -19.25
CA PHE A 131 13.47 11.25 -19.51
C PHE A 131 12.97 11.91 -18.22
N HIS A 132 13.70 12.90 -17.71
CA HIS A 132 13.33 13.64 -16.50
C HIS A 132 11.98 14.37 -16.63
N TRP A 133 11.56 14.74 -17.84
CA TRP A 133 10.26 15.39 -18.07
C TRP A 133 9.06 14.48 -17.71
N ILE A 134 9.26 13.16 -17.71
CA ILE A 134 8.22 12.19 -17.38
C ILE A 134 7.77 12.30 -15.92
N ILE A 135 8.64 12.78 -15.02
CA ILE A 135 8.30 13.06 -13.63
C ILE A 135 7.21 14.13 -13.56
N TYR A 136 7.34 15.20 -14.34
CA TYR A 136 6.32 16.25 -14.38
C TYR A 136 5.00 15.73 -14.92
N VAL A 137 5.01 14.88 -15.94
CA VAL A 137 3.78 14.26 -16.47
C VAL A 137 3.10 13.37 -15.43
N PHE A 138 3.84 12.46 -14.79
CA PHE A 138 3.29 11.59 -13.75
C PHE A 138 2.81 12.39 -12.53
N GLY A 139 3.57 13.42 -12.13
CA GLY A 139 3.18 14.33 -11.05
C GLY A 139 1.90 15.11 -11.37
N SER A 140 1.80 15.70 -12.55
CA SER A 140 0.58 16.39 -13.01
C SER A 140 -0.60 15.44 -13.14
N PHE A 141 -0.38 14.22 -13.65
CA PHE A 141 -1.42 13.18 -13.70
C PHE A 141 -1.93 12.82 -12.30
N LEU A 142 -1.03 12.61 -11.34
CA LEU A 142 -1.38 12.32 -9.95
C LEU A 142 -2.17 13.46 -9.30
N ILE A 143 -1.71 14.70 -9.46
CA ILE A 143 -2.43 15.90 -8.98
C ILE A 143 -3.83 15.96 -9.59
N PHE A 144 -3.94 15.78 -10.90
CA PHE A 144 -5.23 15.77 -11.59
C PHE A 144 -6.16 14.68 -11.06
N THR A 145 -5.67 13.44 -10.92
CA THR A 145 -6.46 12.34 -10.37
C THR A 145 -6.87 12.59 -8.92
N GLY A 146 -5.98 13.15 -8.09
CA GLY A 146 -6.28 13.47 -6.69
C GLY A 146 -7.35 14.55 -6.58
N ILE A 147 -7.27 15.61 -7.40
CA ILE A 147 -8.30 16.65 -7.47
C ILE A 147 -9.63 16.04 -7.92
N LYS A 148 -9.62 15.23 -8.99
CA LYS A 148 -10.83 14.58 -9.50
C LYS A 148 -11.49 13.69 -8.44
N MET A 149 -10.73 12.89 -7.72
CA MET A 149 -11.24 12.04 -6.63
C MET A 149 -11.81 12.85 -5.47
N TRP A 150 -11.26 14.04 -5.19
CA TRP A 150 -11.81 14.96 -4.21
C TRP A 150 -13.15 15.57 -4.66
N THR A 151 -13.27 15.92 -5.94
CA THR A 151 -14.45 16.59 -6.50
C THR A 151 -15.60 15.62 -6.82
N ASP A 152 -15.33 14.37 -7.18
CA ASP A 152 -16.36 13.38 -7.56
C ASP A 152 -17.07 12.69 -6.37
N LYS A 153 -16.92 13.21 -5.14
CA LYS A 153 -17.55 12.65 -3.92
C LYS A 153 -19.09 12.62 -3.92
N GLU A 154 -19.77 13.30 -4.85
CA GLU A 154 -21.24 13.45 -4.85
C GLU A 154 -21.97 12.94 -6.10
N LYS A 155 -21.30 12.32 -7.07
CA LYS A 155 -22.00 11.75 -8.23
C LYS A 155 -22.13 10.24 -8.07
N GLU A 156 -23.37 9.77 -7.96
CA GLU A 156 -23.72 8.38 -8.28
C GLU A 156 -23.33 8.12 -9.75
N ILE A 157 -22.08 7.70 -9.97
CA ILE A 157 -21.63 7.29 -11.29
C ILE A 157 -22.19 5.89 -11.51
N HIS A 158 -23.32 5.83 -12.22
CA HIS A 158 -23.90 4.60 -12.74
C HIS A 158 -22.81 3.76 -13.45
N PRO A 159 -22.37 2.62 -12.87
CA PRO A 159 -21.26 1.81 -13.38
C PRO A 159 -21.52 1.20 -14.76
N GLU A 160 -22.75 1.27 -15.25
CA GLU A 160 -23.22 0.73 -16.53
C GLU A 160 -22.62 1.41 -17.77
N LYS A 161 -21.87 2.51 -17.61
CA LYS A 161 -21.28 3.27 -18.73
C LYS A 161 -19.75 3.20 -18.82
N SER A 162 -19.07 2.43 -17.98
CA SER A 162 -17.61 2.31 -18.03
C SER A 162 -17.16 1.60 -19.32
N ALA A 163 -16.20 2.18 -20.03
CA ALA A 163 -15.57 1.59 -21.22
C ALA A 163 -14.99 0.19 -20.93
N VAL A 164 -14.60 -0.07 -19.68
CA VAL A 164 -14.13 -1.37 -19.21
C VAL A 164 -15.25 -2.41 -19.24
N LEU A 165 -16.48 -2.04 -18.88
CA LEU A 165 -17.65 -2.94 -18.89
C LEU A 165 -18.05 -3.32 -20.33
N LYS A 166 -17.99 -2.35 -21.26
CA LYS A 166 -18.25 -2.58 -22.69
C LYS A 166 -17.19 -3.46 -23.36
N LEU A 167 -15.94 -3.36 -22.91
CA LEU A 167 -14.87 -4.22 -23.41
C LEU A 167 -15.01 -5.64 -22.86
N PHE A 168 -15.43 -5.79 -21.60
CA PHE A 168 -15.69 -7.08 -20.97
C PHE A 168 -16.89 -7.82 -21.58
N GLN A 169 -17.99 -7.10 -21.87
CA GLN A 169 -19.15 -7.65 -22.59
C GLN A 169 -18.86 -8.01 -24.06
N ARG A 170 -17.77 -7.49 -24.63
CA ARG A 170 -17.36 -7.80 -26.01
C ARG A 170 -16.45 -9.03 -26.09
N PHE A 171 -15.87 -9.45 -24.97
CA PHE A 171 -14.91 -10.56 -24.90
C PHE A 171 -15.43 -11.81 -24.18
N MET A 172 -16.62 -11.75 -23.56
CA MET A 172 -17.37 -12.95 -23.18
C MET A 172 -18.48 -13.18 -24.21
N PRO A 173 -18.63 -14.41 -24.75
CA PRO A 173 -19.81 -14.78 -25.53
C PRO A 173 -21.10 -14.72 -24.71
#